data_AF-A0A409W748-F1
#
_entry.id   AF-A0A409W748-F1
#
_cell.length_a   1.000
_cell.length_b   1.000
_cell.length_c   1.000
_cell.angle_alpha   90.00
_cell.angle_beta   90.00
_cell.angle_gamma   90.00
#
_symmetry.space_group_name_H-M   'P 1'
#
loop_
_entity.id
_entity.type
_entity.pdbx_description
1 polymer ?
#
loop_
_entity_poly.entity_id
_entity_poly.type
_entity_poly.pdbx_seq_one_letter_code
_entity_poly.pdbx_strand_id
1 'polypeptide(L)'
;MPSLRQGLHVFGQSSGASNLNSHLKSSAHLQQKYRCPAGCDGTFISRAAVILHLEAGACPSGVKRYTVDSYVYRYDTENIFTYSYINIFDSASDRVMRYCTSNSWNGSYFECALCDAQYRTLAGLRQHLESPRHEDKIYQCPEQDCERRFSAFSALVQHFDSETCGARRLPFARRRMNGLFGGMGRLVRSPSPVLVL
;
A
#
# COMPACT_ATOMS: atom_id res chain seq x y z
N MET A 1 46.63 -8.00 -33.63
CA MET A 1 46.43 -8.24 -32.19
C MET A 1 45.72 -7.03 -31.58
N PRO A 2 44.46 -7.19 -31.17
CA PRO A 2 43.57 -6.15 -30.64
C PRO A 2 43.60 -6.09 -29.10
N SER A 3 43.15 -4.97 -28.50
CA SER A 3 42.49 -4.82 -27.17
C SER A 3 42.58 -3.33 -26.80
N LEU A 4 41.63 -2.58 -26.21
CA LEU A 4 40.32 -2.75 -25.59
C LEU A 4 39.58 -1.41 -25.81
N ARG A 5 38.35 -1.36 -26.32
CA ARG A 5 37.06 -1.33 -25.59
C ARG A 5 37.03 -0.43 -24.33
N GLN A 6 36.21 0.62 -24.40
CA GLN A 6 35.15 1.08 -23.45
C GLN A 6 35.05 2.62 -23.52
N GLY A 7 33.89 3.26 -23.59
CA GLY A 7 32.51 2.80 -23.62
C GLY A 7 31.60 3.92 -24.13
N LEU A 8 30.58 3.53 -24.89
CA LEU A 8 29.45 4.40 -25.22
C LEU A 8 28.69 4.72 -23.93
N HIS A 9 28.60 5.99 -23.56
CA HIS A 9 27.52 6.47 -22.71
C HIS A 9 26.28 6.66 -23.61
N VAL A 10 25.37 5.71 -23.53
CA VAL A 10 24.06 5.73 -24.19
C VAL A 10 23.14 6.71 -23.47
N PHE A 11 22.51 7.59 -24.24
CA PHE A 11 21.37 8.42 -23.84
C PHE A 11 20.15 7.56 -23.44
N GLY A 12 19.42 8.02 -22.42
CA GLY A 12 17.97 8.15 -22.55
C GLY A 12 17.05 7.06 -21.97
N GLN A 13 16.15 7.55 -21.09
CA GLN A 13 14.77 7.10 -20.86
C GLN A 13 14.59 5.80 -20.04
N SER A 14 13.84 5.81 -18.92
CA SER A 14 12.38 5.85 -18.99
C SER A 14 11.71 5.99 -17.61
N SER A 15 11.45 7.22 -17.15
CA SER A 15 10.49 7.47 -16.06
C SER A 15 9.02 7.44 -16.55
N GLY A 16 8.80 7.23 -17.86
CA GLY A 16 7.48 7.28 -18.50
C GLY A 16 6.80 5.93 -18.72
N ALA A 17 7.51 4.81 -18.69
CA ALA A 17 6.93 3.51 -19.05
C ALA A 17 5.92 2.99 -18.00
N SER A 18 6.22 3.19 -16.71
CA SER A 18 5.32 2.80 -15.61
C SER A 18 4.05 3.65 -15.57
N ASN A 19 4.16 4.95 -15.88
CA ASN A 19 3.02 5.87 -15.91
C ASN A 19 2.17 5.68 -17.17
N LEU A 20 2.79 5.39 -18.33
CA LEU A 20 2.08 5.17 -19.59
C LEU A 20 1.29 3.86 -19.59
N ASN A 21 1.85 2.77 -19.04
CA ASN A 21 1.11 1.51 -18.88
C ASN A 21 -0.02 1.64 -17.82
N SER A 22 0.18 2.48 -16.81
CA SER A 22 -0.88 2.83 -15.84
C SER A 22 -1.96 3.73 -16.46
N HIS A 23 -1.59 4.61 -17.40
CA HIS A 23 -2.50 5.46 -18.18
C HIS A 23 -3.31 4.66 -19.21
N LEU A 24 -2.70 3.73 -19.94
CA LEU A 24 -3.41 2.83 -20.87
C LEU A 24 -4.35 1.85 -20.14
N LYS A 25 -4.09 1.59 -18.86
CA LYS A 25 -4.99 0.87 -17.94
C LYS A 25 -5.92 1.80 -17.16
N SER A 26 -5.87 3.11 -17.37
CA SER A 26 -6.69 4.07 -16.62
C SER A 26 -8.10 4.21 -17.20
N SER A 27 -8.97 4.82 -16.40
CA SER A 27 -10.43 4.96 -16.50
C SER A 27 -11.02 5.42 -17.84
N ALA A 28 -10.19 5.83 -18.80
CA ALA A 28 -10.61 6.40 -20.08
C ALA A 28 -11.20 5.36 -21.06
N HIS A 29 -10.88 4.07 -20.92
CA HIS A 29 -11.33 3.02 -21.86
C HIS A 29 -11.76 1.69 -21.22
N LEU A 30 -11.73 1.55 -19.88
CA LEU A 30 -12.07 0.30 -19.19
C LEU A 30 -13.33 0.49 -18.32
N GLN A 31 -14.31 -0.39 -18.51
CA GLN A 31 -15.55 -0.38 -17.71
C GLN A 31 -15.20 -0.49 -16.22
N GLN A 32 -15.61 0.51 -15.43
CA GLN A 32 -15.49 0.48 -13.99
C GLN A 32 -16.40 -0.62 -13.43
N LYS A 33 -15.79 -1.68 -12.89
CA LYS A 33 -16.49 -2.90 -12.45
C LYS A 33 -16.80 -2.92 -10.95
N TYR A 34 -16.04 -2.17 -10.15
CA TYR A 34 -16.10 -2.27 -8.70
C TYR A 34 -16.64 -0.98 -8.09
N ARG A 35 -17.67 -1.12 -7.24
CA ARG A 35 -18.18 -0.03 -6.40
C ARG A 35 -17.47 -0.03 -5.06
N CYS A 36 -17.37 1.14 -4.42
CA CYS A 36 -16.81 1.24 -3.08
C CYS A 36 -17.66 0.42 -2.08
N PRO A 37 -17.05 -0.52 -1.33
CA PRO A 37 -17.77 -1.33 -0.35
C PRO A 37 -18.14 -0.53 0.92
N ALA A 38 -17.50 0.62 1.15
CA ALA A 38 -17.76 1.48 2.31
C ALA A 38 -18.94 2.45 2.10
N GLY A 39 -19.65 2.34 0.97
CA GLY A 39 -20.91 3.06 0.74
C GLY A 39 -20.79 4.46 0.13
N CYS A 40 -19.61 4.87 -0.34
CA CYS A 40 -19.50 6.07 -1.18
C CYS A 40 -19.80 5.76 -2.66
N ASP A 41 -20.05 6.79 -3.46
CA ASP A 41 -20.36 6.66 -4.88
C ASP A 41 -19.15 6.33 -5.78
N GLY A 42 -17.98 6.12 -5.17
CA GLY A 42 -16.74 5.79 -5.88
C GLY A 42 -16.84 4.49 -6.69
N THR A 43 -16.35 4.54 -7.92
CA THR A 43 -16.32 3.44 -8.88
C THR A 43 -14.93 3.25 -9.47
N PHE A 44 -14.52 2.00 -9.65
CA PHE A 44 -13.13 1.64 -9.87
C PHE A 44 -12.98 0.51 -10.88
N ILE A 45 -11.88 0.54 -11.61
CA ILE A 45 -11.52 -0.46 -12.64
C ILE A 45 -10.98 -1.77 -12.05
N SER A 46 -10.48 -1.76 -10.80
CA SER A 46 -9.85 -2.93 -10.18
C SER A 46 -10.06 -2.97 -8.66
N ARG A 47 -9.90 -4.16 -8.07
CA ARG A 47 -9.95 -4.35 -6.61
C ARG A 47 -8.88 -3.53 -5.90
N ALA A 48 -7.66 -3.54 -6.43
CA ALA A 48 -6.55 -2.77 -5.89
C ALA A 48 -6.86 -1.26 -5.86
N ALA A 49 -7.54 -0.73 -6.88
CA ALA A 49 -7.93 0.68 -6.91
C ALA A 49 -8.99 1.04 -5.85
N VAL A 50 -9.95 0.14 -5.59
CA VAL A 50 -10.90 0.30 -4.47
C VAL A 50 -10.17 0.35 -3.13
N ILE A 51 -9.25 -0.60 -2.91
CA ILE A 51 -8.50 -0.70 -1.66
C ILE A 51 -7.60 0.52 -1.48
N LEU A 52 -6.93 0.98 -2.54
CA LEU A 52 -6.08 2.17 -2.51
C LEU A 52 -6.89 3.42 -2.14
N HIS A 53 -8.11 3.57 -2.68
CA HIS A 53 -9.02 4.65 -2.30
C HIS A 53 -9.34 4.64 -0.79
N LEU A 54 -9.53 3.46 -0.20
CA LEU A 54 -9.77 3.29 1.24
C LEU A 54 -8.50 3.55 2.06
N GLU A 55 -7.37 2.95 1.69
CA GLU A 55 -6.10 3.10 2.42
C GLU A 55 -5.59 4.55 2.42
N ALA A 56 -5.78 5.27 1.32
CA ALA A 56 -5.42 6.68 1.19
C ALA A 56 -6.34 7.62 1.98
N GLY A 57 -7.42 7.11 2.61
CA GLY A 57 -8.39 7.95 3.32
C GLY A 57 -9.22 8.84 2.40
N ALA A 58 -9.27 8.54 1.10
CA ALA A 58 -10.04 9.32 0.13
C ALA A 58 -11.56 9.03 0.21
N CYS A 59 -11.95 8.03 1.01
CA CYS A 59 -13.35 7.65 1.18
C CYS A 59 -14.04 8.55 2.23
N PRO A 60 -15.21 9.15 1.90
CA PRO A 60 -16.01 9.91 2.87
C PRO A 60 -16.45 9.11 4.10
N SER A 61 -16.44 7.78 4.02
CA SER A 61 -16.71 6.90 5.15
C SER A 61 -15.71 7.02 6.30
N GLY A 62 -14.56 7.68 6.09
CA GLY A 62 -13.51 7.82 7.08
C GLY A 62 -12.64 6.57 7.25
N VAL A 63 -12.89 5.52 6.47
CA VAL A 63 -12.00 4.34 6.41
C VAL A 63 -10.61 4.80 5.98
N LYS A 64 -9.61 4.39 6.75
CA LYS A 64 -8.19 4.62 6.47
C LYS A 64 -7.45 3.29 6.45
N ARG A 65 -6.17 3.34 6.12
CA ARG A 65 -5.32 2.15 6.05
C ARG A 65 -5.35 1.27 7.29
N TYR A 66 -5.21 1.82 8.50
CA TYR A 66 -5.24 1.01 9.73
C TYR A 66 -6.56 0.20 9.86
N THR A 67 -7.67 0.74 9.35
CA THR A 67 -8.97 0.06 9.33
C THR A 67 -8.95 -1.14 8.38
N VAL A 68 -8.34 -0.97 7.20
CA VAL A 68 -8.14 -2.04 6.21
C VAL A 68 -7.19 -3.10 6.78
N ASP A 69 -6.07 -2.69 7.37
CA ASP A 69 -5.07 -3.60 7.94
C ASP A 69 -5.66 -4.45 9.07
N SER A 70 -6.37 -3.79 10.00
CA SER A 70 -7.08 -4.46 11.11
C SER A 70 -8.15 -5.43 10.60
N TYR A 71 -8.86 -5.06 9.54
CA TYR A 71 -9.84 -5.92 8.89
C TYR A 71 -9.17 -7.14 8.27
N VAL A 72 -8.15 -6.96 7.44
CA VAL A 72 -7.47 -8.08 6.79
C VAL A 72 -6.86 -9.01 7.84
N TYR A 73 -6.23 -8.48 8.88
CA TYR A 73 -5.71 -9.29 9.98
C TYR A 73 -6.81 -10.12 10.66
N ARG A 74 -7.92 -9.48 11.05
CA ARG A 74 -9.03 -10.15 11.73
C ARG A 74 -9.67 -11.24 10.89
N TYR A 75 -9.78 -10.99 9.59
CA TYR A 75 -10.48 -11.88 8.67
C TYR A 75 -9.56 -12.79 7.88
N ASP A 76 -8.23 -12.66 8.00
CA ASP A 76 -7.24 -13.60 7.49
C ASP A 76 -6.80 -14.64 8.54
N THR A 77 -7.78 -15.27 9.18
CA THR A 77 -7.66 -16.36 10.16
C THR A 77 -6.71 -17.52 9.84
N GLU A 78 -6.37 -17.73 8.57
CA GLU A 78 -5.46 -18.81 8.12
C GLU A 78 -4.04 -18.30 7.83
N ASN A 79 -3.79 -16.99 8.02
CA ASN A 79 -2.52 -16.32 7.73
C ASN A 79 -2.01 -16.61 6.31
N ILE A 80 -2.92 -16.60 5.33
CA ILE A 80 -2.58 -16.85 3.92
C ILE A 80 -1.79 -15.65 3.36
N PHE A 81 -2.18 -14.45 3.75
CA PHE A 81 -1.61 -13.20 3.25
C PHE A 81 -0.93 -12.37 4.32
N THR A 82 -1.24 -12.58 5.61
CA THR A 82 -0.57 -11.93 6.73
C THR A 82 0.45 -12.86 7.37
N TYR A 83 1.70 -12.41 7.55
CA TYR A 83 2.66 -13.14 8.38
C TYR A 83 2.70 -12.53 9.78
N SER A 84 2.51 -13.36 10.81
CA SER A 84 2.20 -12.93 12.18
C SER A 84 3.31 -12.10 12.84
N TYR A 85 3.04 -10.82 13.09
CA TYR A 85 3.03 -10.10 14.39
C TYR A 85 2.74 -8.65 14.00
N ILE A 86 1.46 -8.32 13.78
CA ILE A 86 1.13 -6.93 13.43
C ILE A 86 1.19 -6.13 14.73
N ASN A 87 2.19 -5.26 14.86
CA ASN A 87 2.12 -4.14 15.79
C ASN A 87 1.11 -3.12 15.22
N ILE A 88 -0.19 -3.46 15.24
CA ILE A 88 -1.29 -2.61 14.74
C ILE A 88 -1.32 -1.25 15.47
N PHE A 89 -0.58 -1.16 16.58
CA PHE A 89 -0.45 0.01 17.43
C PHE A 89 0.67 0.98 17.02
N ASP A 90 1.65 0.59 16.18
CA ASP A 90 2.66 1.53 15.67
C ASP A 90 2.15 2.24 14.40
N SER A 91 1.09 3.02 14.62
CA SER A 91 0.40 3.75 13.57
C SER A 91 1.27 4.87 13.01
N ALA A 92 1.04 5.26 11.76
CA ALA A 92 1.72 6.40 11.14
C ALA A 92 1.67 7.68 12.01
N SER A 93 0.60 7.85 12.79
CA SER A 93 0.46 8.92 13.78
C SER A 93 1.53 8.88 14.89
N ASP A 94 1.92 7.70 15.38
CA ASP A 94 2.96 7.55 16.40
C ASP A 94 4.35 7.91 15.85
N ARG A 95 4.66 7.47 14.62
CA ARG A 95 5.88 7.90 13.91
C ARG A 95 5.93 9.41 13.71
N VAL A 96 4.83 10.04 13.30
CA VAL A 96 4.77 11.50 13.14
C VAL A 96 5.00 12.19 14.48
N MET A 97 4.32 11.75 15.55
CA MET A 97 4.52 12.32 16.88
C MET A 97 5.96 12.20 17.37
N ARG A 98 6.62 11.06 17.09
CA ARG A 98 7.98 10.77 17.55
C ARG A 98 9.07 11.45 16.72
N TYR A 99 8.90 11.53 15.40
CA TYR A 99 9.96 11.93 14.46
C TYR A 99 9.72 13.24 13.72
N CYS A 100 8.51 13.82 13.78
CA CYS A 100 8.20 15.11 13.17
C CYS A 100 8.29 16.25 14.19
N THR A 101 9.48 16.46 14.78
CA THR A 101 9.70 17.48 15.79
C THR A 101 10.69 18.55 15.30
N SER A 102 10.84 19.65 16.05
CA SER A 102 11.88 20.65 15.78
C SER A 102 13.30 20.06 15.80
N ASN A 103 13.52 18.96 16.52
CA ASN A 103 14.82 18.29 16.63
C ASN A 103 15.23 17.59 15.34
N SER A 104 14.32 17.43 14.38
CA SER A 104 14.61 16.85 13.07
C SER A 104 15.36 17.82 12.16
N TRP A 105 15.56 19.09 12.57
CA TRP A 105 16.29 20.09 11.80
C TRP A 105 17.81 19.97 12.01
N ASN A 106 18.56 19.77 10.92
CA ASN A 106 20.02 19.63 10.96
C ASN A 106 20.80 20.95 10.69
N GLY A 107 20.11 22.08 10.57
CA GLY A 107 20.70 23.36 10.17
C GLY A 107 20.44 23.76 8.72
N SER A 108 19.98 22.85 7.86
CA SER A 108 19.65 23.11 6.45
C SER A 108 18.37 22.42 5.97
N TYR A 109 18.06 21.26 6.51
CA TYR A 109 16.90 20.44 6.16
C TYR A 109 16.29 19.76 7.40
N PHE A 110 15.04 19.34 7.26
CA PHE A 110 14.40 18.40 8.17
C PHE A 110 14.70 16.96 7.73
N GLU A 111 15.28 16.17 8.60
CA GLU A 111 15.73 14.80 8.32
C GLU A 111 14.76 13.76 8.87
N CYS A 112 14.63 12.65 8.16
CA CYS A 112 13.91 11.50 8.68
C CYS A 112 14.84 10.63 9.54
N ALA A 113 14.48 10.37 10.79
CA ALA A 113 15.29 9.50 11.66
C ALA A 113 15.29 8.01 11.25
N LEU A 114 14.45 7.63 10.28
CA LEU A 114 14.26 6.24 9.83
C LEU A 114 14.92 5.96 8.45
N CYS A 115 15.37 6.99 7.73
CA CYS A 115 16.09 6.85 6.46
C CYS A 115 16.78 8.17 6.05
N ASP A 116 17.61 8.13 5.02
CA ASP A 116 18.38 9.28 4.53
C ASP A 116 17.58 10.37 3.78
N ALA A 117 16.24 10.40 3.91
CA ALA A 117 15.40 11.38 3.24
C ALA A 117 15.40 12.74 3.97
N GLN A 118 15.50 13.81 3.19
CA GLN A 118 15.58 15.20 3.68
C GLN A 118 14.50 16.09 3.04
N TYR A 119 13.98 17.02 3.82
CA TYR A 119 12.86 17.89 3.43
C TYR A 119 13.15 19.35 3.78
N ARG A 120 12.71 20.28 2.92
CA ARG A 120 12.85 21.72 3.19
C ARG A 120 11.86 22.25 4.25
N THR A 121 10.80 21.50 4.53
CA THR A 121 9.74 21.91 5.46
C THR A 121 9.37 20.76 6.39
N LEU A 122 8.96 21.11 7.62
CA LEU A 122 8.43 20.15 8.59
C LEU A 122 7.17 19.46 8.06
N ALA A 123 6.34 20.16 7.29
CA ALA A 123 5.18 19.58 6.61
C ALA A 123 5.57 18.49 5.59
N GLY A 124 6.67 18.67 4.86
CA GLY A 124 7.19 17.65 3.94
C GLY A 124 7.67 16.40 4.68
N LEU A 125 8.39 16.58 5.80
CA LEU A 125 8.80 15.47 6.66
C LEU A 125 7.58 14.74 7.25
N ARG A 126 6.57 15.48 7.71
CA ARG A 126 5.31 14.92 8.19
C ARG A 126 4.65 14.02 7.15
N GLN A 127 4.45 14.54 5.94
CA GLN A 127 3.83 13.78 4.85
C GLN A 127 4.61 12.50 4.52
N HIS A 128 5.94 12.54 4.59
CA HIS A 128 6.78 11.36 4.43
C HIS A 128 6.62 10.33 5.55
N LEU A 129 6.55 10.77 6.81
CA LEU A 129 6.34 9.89 7.97
C LEU A 129 4.93 9.29 7.99
N GLU A 130 3.94 10.01 7.46
CA GLU A 130 2.57 9.53 7.20
C GLU A 130 2.51 8.54 6.02
N SER A 131 3.56 8.48 5.20
CA SER A 131 3.61 7.60 4.03
C SER A 131 3.92 6.13 4.42
N PRO A 132 3.62 5.17 3.51
CA PRO A 132 3.87 3.74 3.70
C PRO A 132 5.35 3.35 3.83
N ARG A 133 6.27 4.30 3.66
CA ARG A 133 7.68 4.02 3.37
C ARG A 133 8.40 3.31 4.52
N HIS A 134 7.99 3.62 5.74
CA HIS A 134 8.54 3.07 6.99
C HIS A 134 7.60 2.07 7.66
N GLU A 135 6.59 1.61 6.94
CA GLU A 135 5.68 0.62 7.49
C GLU A 135 6.18 -0.77 7.23
N ASP A 136 6.00 -1.63 8.24
CA ASP A 136 6.28 -3.03 8.12
C ASP A 136 5.53 -3.63 6.94
N LYS A 137 6.22 -4.51 6.22
CA LYS A 137 5.62 -5.23 5.10
C LYS A 137 4.75 -6.36 5.62
N ILE A 138 3.61 -6.06 6.22
CA ILE A 138 2.75 -7.04 6.91
C ILE A 138 2.10 -8.09 5.97
N TYR A 139 2.12 -7.84 4.66
CA TYR A 139 1.52 -8.72 3.65
C TYR A 139 2.56 -9.52 2.90
N GLN A 140 2.27 -10.80 2.65
CA GLN A 140 3.12 -11.72 1.90
C GLN A 140 2.30 -12.45 0.83
N CYS A 141 2.96 -12.74 -0.30
CA CYS A 141 2.41 -13.64 -1.30
C CYS A 141 2.43 -15.11 -0.80
N PRO A 142 1.33 -15.87 -0.91
CA PRO A 142 1.28 -17.26 -0.44
C PRO A 142 1.98 -18.26 -1.37
N GLU A 143 2.41 -17.84 -2.56
CA GLU A 143 3.16 -18.71 -3.47
C GLU A 143 4.57 -18.93 -2.93
N GLN A 144 5.00 -20.19 -2.82
CA GLN A 144 6.28 -20.56 -2.21
C GLN A 144 7.47 -19.95 -2.97
N ASP A 145 7.42 -19.92 -4.30
CA ASP A 145 8.46 -19.34 -5.14
C ASP A 145 8.36 -17.80 -5.26
N CYS A 146 7.40 -17.18 -4.54
CA CYS A 146 7.20 -15.75 -4.54
C CYS A 146 7.46 -15.14 -3.16
N GLU A 147 8.70 -14.70 -2.93
CA GLU A 147 9.11 -14.06 -1.67
C GLU A 147 8.66 -12.59 -1.55
N ARG A 148 7.72 -12.14 -2.38
CA ARG A 148 7.29 -10.74 -2.40
C ARG A 148 6.46 -10.40 -1.17
N ARG A 149 6.87 -9.32 -0.52
CA ARG A 149 6.17 -8.72 0.63
C ARG A 149 5.76 -7.28 0.34
N PHE A 150 4.66 -6.86 0.94
CA PHE A 150 4.02 -5.57 0.70
C PHE A 150 3.64 -4.92 2.03
N SER A 151 3.76 -3.61 2.12
CA SER A 151 3.26 -2.85 3.27
C SER A 151 1.76 -2.58 3.16
N ALA A 152 1.24 -2.37 1.95
CA ALA A 152 -0.16 -2.06 1.70
C ALA A 152 -0.92 -3.26 1.10
N PHE A 153 -2.20 -3.41 1.47
CA PHE A 153 -3.04 -4.47 0.95
C PHE A 153 -3.35 -4.24 -0.52
N SER A 154 -3.55 -2.98 -0.94
CA SER A 154 -3.74 -2.63 -2.36
C SER A 154 -2.60 -3.14 -3.25
N ALA A 155 -1.36 -3.04 -2.77
CA ALA A 155 -0.18 -3.50 -3.49
C ALA A 155 -0.12 -5.03 -3.61
N LEU A 156 -0.46 -5.76 -2.53
CA LEU A 156 -0.62 -7.22 -2.58
C LEU A 156 -1.72 -7.63 -3.57
N VAL A 157 -2.89 -6.98 -3.53
CA VAL A 157 -4.02 -7.30 -4.43
C VAL A 157 -3.65 -7.01 -5.88
N GLN A 158 -2.96 -5.90 -6.16
CA GLN A 158 -2.48 -5.60 -7.51
C GLN A 158 -1.51 -6.68 -8.00
N HIS A 159 -0.57 -7.11 -7.15
CA HIS A 159 0.35 -8.18 -7.46
C HIS A 159 -0.39 -9.50 -7.72
N PHE A 160 -1.32 -9.88 -6.85
CA PHE A 160 -2.12 -11.09 -6.97
C PHE A 160 -2.96 -11.10 -8.26
N ASP A 161 -3.58 -9.97 -8.61
CA ASP A 161 -4.44 -9.85 -9.79
C ASP A 161 -3.66 -9.79 -11.10
N SER A 162 -2.40 -9.34 -11.05
CA SER A 162 -1.52 -9.28 -12.23
C SER A 162 -1.06 -10.66 -12.74
N GLU A 163 -1.32 -11.75 -11.99
CA GLU A 163 -0.95 -13.14 -12.34
C GLU A 163 0.55 -13.41 -12.55
N THR A 164 1.41 -12.45 -12.16
CA THR A 164 2.86 -12.52 -12.35
C THR A 164 3.57 -13.65 -11.58
N CYS A 165 2.98 -14.17 -10.51
CA CYS A 165 3.63 -15.14 -9.62
C CYS A 165 2.85 -16.45 -9.41
N GLY A 166 1.80 -16.74 -10.19
CA GLY A 166 1.06 -18.01 -10.02
C GLY A 166 0.12 -18.08 -8.81
N ALA A 167 0.27 -17.23 -7.78
CA ALA A 167 -0.54 -17.24 -6.56
C ALA A 167 -2.07 -17.26 -6.80
N ARG A 168 -2.54 -16.64 -7.89
CA ARG A 168 -3.97 -16.62 -8.26
C ARG A 168 -4.51 -17.98 -8.73
N ARG A 169 -3.63 -18.89 -9.14
CA ARG A 169 -3.96 -20.28 -9.53
C ARG A 169 -4.17 -21.16 -8.31
N LEU A 170 -3.59 -20.82 -7.16
CA LEU A 170 -3.81 -21.50 -5.89
C LEU A 170 -5.27 -21.34 -5.44
N PRO A 171 -6.06 -22.44 -5.33
CA PRO A 171 -7.48 -22.33 -5.01
C PRO A 171 -7.74 -21.72 -3.63
N PHE A 172 -6.91 -22.04 -2.63
CA PHE A 172 -7.04 -21.49 -1.27
C PHE A 172 -6.78 -19.98 -1.24
N ALA A 173 -5.69 -19.52 -1.88
CA ALA A 173 -5.34 -18.11 -1.95
C ALA A 173 -6.41 -17.30 -2.70
N ARG A 174 -6.92 -17.83 -3.84
CA ARG A 174 -7.99 -17.19 -4.60
C ARG A 174 -9.29 -17.07 -3.80
N ARG A 175 -9.72 -18.15 -3.15
CA ARG A 175 -10.91 -18.13 -2.28
C ARG A 175 -10.75 -17.10 -1.17
N ARG A 176 -9.58 -17.08 -0.53
CA ARG A 176 -9.30 -16.17 0.57
C ARG A 176 -9.30 -14.70 0.14
N MET A 177 -8.60 -14.38 -0.95
CA MET A 177 -8.55 -13.04 -1.51
C MET A 177 -9.94 -12.53 -1.90
N ASN A 178 -10.76 -13.38 -2.51
CA ASN A 178 -12.14 -13.04 -2.85
C ASN A 178 -13.02 -12.82 -1.61
N GLY A 179 -12.82 -13.63 -0.56
CA GLY A 179 -13.52 -13.48 0.71
C GLY A 179 -13.16 -12.19 1.44
N LEU A 180 -11.87 -11.85 1.50
CA LEU A 180 -11.39 -10.60 2.08
C LEU A 180 -11.96 -9.40 1.33
N PHE A 181 -11.85 -9.37 0.00
CA PHE A 181 -12.38 -8.26 -0.79
C PHE A 181 -13.90 -8.16 -0.71
N GLY A 182 -14.62 -9.26 -0.89
CA GLY A 182 -16.09 -9.29 -0.83
C GLY A 182 -16.64 -8.95 0.57
N GLY A 183 -15.83 -9.09 1.61
CA GLY A 183 -16.24 -8.79 2.97
C GLY A 183 -15.97 -7.37 3.45
N MET A 184 -15.33 -6.52 2.63
CA MET A 184 -14.94 -5.15 3.00
C MET A 184 -16.10 -4.21 3.32
N GLY A 185 -17.35 -4.57 2.99
CA GLY A 185 -18.53 -3.81 3.44
C GLY A 185 -18.69 -3.77 4.97
N ARG A 186 -17.91 -4.58 5.71
CA ARG A 186 -17.86 -4.57 7.17
C ARG A 186 -16.98 -3.45 7.75
N LEU A 187 -16.16 -2.78 6.94
CA LEU A 187 -15.21 -1.75 7.39
C LEU A 187 -15.91 -0.57 8.10
N VAL A 188 -17.11 -0.21 7.63
CA VAL A 188 -17.95 0.86 8.19
C VAL A 188 -18.85 0.42 9.35
N ARG A 189 -18.88 -0.87 9.68
CA ARG A 189 -19.76 -1.45 10.73
C ARG A 189 -19.06 -1.64 12.07
N SER A 190 -17.78 -1.30 12.16
CA SER A 190 -17.04 -1.31 13.42
C SER A 190 -17.37 0.00 14.16
N PRO A 191 -18.06 -0.01 15.31
CA PRO A 191 -17.98 1.13 16.20
C PRO A 191 -16.49 1.32 16.50
N SER A 192 -15.98 2.54 16.33
CA SER A 192 -14.70 2.91 16.91
C SER A 192 -14.66 2.36 18.34
N PRO A 193 -13.55 1.78 18.81
CA PRO A 193 -13.30 1.77 20.25
C PRO A 193 -13.13 3.23 20.63
N VAL A 194 -14.26 3.90 20.87
CA VAL A 194 -14.30 5.11 21.67
C VAL A 194 -13.79 4.62 23.02
N LEU A 195 -12.55 4.99 23.35
CA LEU A 195 -12.09 4.98 24.73
C LEU A 195 -13.14 5.76 25.52
N VAL A 196 -13.99 5.03 26.24
CA VAL A 196 -14.82 5.60 27.29
C VAL A 196 -13.92 5.66 28.52
N LEU A 197 -13.51 6.91 28.80
CA LEU A 197 -12.90 7.45 30.02
C LEU A 197 -11.47 7.01 30.36
#